data_AF-A0A4P9YXW8-F1
#
_entry.id   AF-A0A4P9YXW8-F1
#
_cell.length_a   1.000
_cell.length_b   1.000
_cell.length_c   1.000
_cell.angle_alpha   90.00
_cell.angle_beta   90.00
_cell.angle_gamma   90.00
#
_symmetry.space_group_name_H-M   'P 1'
#
loop_
_entity.id
_entity.type
_entity.pdbx_description
1 polymer ?
#
loop_
_entity_poly.entity_id
_entity_poly.type
_entity_poly.pdbx_seq_one_letter_code
_entity_poly.pdbx_strand_id
1 'polypeptide(L)'
;PTFTIPGRTFPVDISFSKTPCEDYVESAVKQALSVHLSHGPGDILIFMTGQEDIETTCEVLNERLEQLDDAAPLAVLPIYSQMPADLQAKIFQRAEGGQRKCIVATNIAETSLTLDGVMYVIDSGYYKLTVYNPRIGMDSLQITPISQANANQRSGRAGRTGPGTCYRLYTEQAYDTEMFPNTIPEIQRTNLSVVVLQLKSLGVKNLLDFDFMDPPPQETILNSMYQLWVLGALDNTGDLTALGRRMVEFPLDPQLAKMLITSEELRCTQEILVIVSMLSVPTVFYRPKERLEESDAAREKFMVPESDHLTLLNVYNQWKMHNYSDRWCTQHYIHAKAMRKAQEVRSQLMDIMKIVKMPYVSCGTSWDAVRKCICSAYFHQAARVKGIGDYLNLRTGMKCHLHPTSALYGMGSIPDYIVYHELVLTSKEYMQCVTAVDPYWLAELGPMFYSVKEAGWTHKERRQHDKKEYKSMEEELRRATERQSREREEASAVPTPR
;
A
#
# COMPACT_ATOMS: atom_id res chain seq x y z
N PRO A 1 -21.42 -4.82 -29.25
CA PRO A 1 -20.72 -4.55 -30.54
C PRO A 1 -19.30 -4.04 -30.22
N THR A 2 -18.27 -4.64 -30.80
CA THR A 2 -16.87 -4.24 -30.64
C THR A 2 -16.45 -3.42 -31.86
N PHE A 3 -15.87 -2.24 -31.64
CA PHE A 3 -15.34 -1.38 -32.70
C PHE A 3 -13.83 -1.23 -32.51
N THR A 4 -13.06 -1.78 -33.45
CA THR A 4 -11.60 -1.76 -33.39
C THR A 4 -11.07 -0.57 -34.18
N ILE A 5 -10.39 0.36 -33.50
CA ILE A 5 -9.68 1.46 -34.16
C ILE A 5 -8.32 0.93 -34.61
N PRO A 6 -7.99 0.94 -35.90
CA PRO A 6 -6.64 0.59 -36.36
C PRO A 6 -5.66 1.64 -35.81
N GLY A 7 -4.86 1.26 -34.83
CA GLY A 7 -3.92 2.16 -34.15
C GLY A 7 -2.93 2.83 -35.13
N ARG A 8 -2.40 3.98 -34.74
CA ARG A 8 -1.42 4.76 -35.53
C ARG A 8 0.04 4.42 -35.25
N THR A 9 0.32 3.28 -34.61
CA THR A 9 1.68 2.88 -34.27
C THR A 9 2.44 2.41 -35.51
N PHE A 10 3.64 2.94 -35.68
CA PHE A 10 4.61 2.49 -36.67
C PHE A 10 5.10 1.07 -36.33
N PRO A 11 5.64 0.32 -37.31
CA PRO A 11 6.18 -1.01 -37.06
C PRO A 11 7.33 -0.96 -36.05
N VAL A 12 7.39 -1.98 -35.18
CA VAL A 12 8.45 -2.16 -34.18
C VAL A 12 9.12 -3.50 -34.39
N ASP A 13 10.42 -3.50 -34.63
CA ASP A 13 11.22 -4.73 -34.73
C ASP A 13 11.52 -5.26 -33.33
N ILE A 14 11.19 -6.53 -33.08
CA ILE A 14 11.38 -7.17 -31.77
C ILE A 14 12.59 -8.10 -31.85
N SER A 15 13.54 -7.90 -30.94
CA SER A 15 14.72 -8.77 -30.79
C SER A 15 14.73 -9.39 -29.40
N PHE A 16 14.80 -10.71 -29.33
CA PHE A 16 14.90 -11.47 -28.07
C PHE A 16 16.36 -11.82 -27.75
N SER A 17 16.67 -11.95 -26.46
CA SER A 17 17.95 -12.52 -26.04
C SER A 17 18.03 -13.99 -26.43
N LYS A 18 19.22 -14.45 -26.83
CA LYS A 18 19.46 -15.87 -27.19
C LYS A 18 19.55 -16.77 -25.96
N THR A 19 19.96 -16.20 -24.83
CA THR A 19 20.14 -16.92 -23.56
C THR A 19 19.39 -16.21 -22.45
N PRO A 20 18.92 -16.94 -21.41
CA PRO A 20 18.39 -16.34 -20.20
C PRO A 20 19.41 -15.35 -19.61
N CYS A 21 18.91 -14.22 -19.17
CA CYS A 21 19.71 -13.15 -18.59
C CYS A 21 19.79 -13.35 -17.08
N GLU A 22 21.00 -13.54 -16.54
CA GLU A 22 21.21 -13.66 -15.08
C GLU A 22 21.16 -12.29 -14.39
N ASP A 23 21.81 -11.29 -14.97
CA ASP A 23 21.79 -9.90 -14.49
C ASP A 23 21.17 -8.98 -15.55
N TYR A 24 19.90 -8.65 -15.34
CA TYR A 24 19.14 -7.79 -16.24
C TYR A 24 19.56 -6.32 -16.16
N VAL A 25 20.19 -5.87 -15.06
CA VAL A 25 20.72 -4.50 -14.94
C VAL A 25 21.95 -4.36 -15.83
N GLU A 26 22.93 -5.25 -15.66
CA GLU A 26 24.16 -5.22 -16.46
C GLU A 26 23.86 -5.41 -17.96
N SER A 27 22.95 -6.32 -18.29
CA SER A 27 22.57 -6.59 -19.67
C SER A 27 21.82 -5.42 -20.31
N ALA A 28 20.97 -4.72 -19.56
CA ALA A 28 20.32 -3.51 -20.05
C ALA A 28 21.33 -2.38 -20.32
N VAL A 29 22.32 -2.18 -19.44
CA VAL A 29 23.38 -1.18 -19.66
C VAL A 29 24.18 -1.51 -20.92
N LYS A 30 24.63 -2.78 -21.07
CA LYS A 30 25.35 -3.23 -22.27
C LYS A 30 24.54 -2.98 -23.55
N GLN A 31 23.25 -3.31 -23.53
CA GLN A 31 22.36 -3.09 -24.66
C GLN A 31 22.15 -1.60 -24.96
N ALA A 32 21.98 -0.76 -23.93
CA ALA A 32 21.80 0.68 -24.08
C ALA A 32 23.03 1.35 -24.69
N LEU A 33 24.23 0.97 -24.25
CA LEU A 33 25.50 1.46 -24.82
C LEU A 33 25.67 0.98 -26.26
N SER A 34 25.34 -0.29 -26.55
CA SER A 34 25.37 -0.81 -27.93
C SER A 34 24.46 0.01 -28.85
N VAL A 35 23.21 0.27 -28.42
CA VAL A 35 22.25 1.10 -29.17
C VAL A 35 22.75 2.53 -29.34
N HIS A 36 23.33 3.12 -28.30
CA HIS A 36 23.88 4.48 -28.34
C HIS A 36 25.03 4.63 -29.35
N LEU A 37 25.95 3.66 -29.38
CA LEU A 37 27.16 3.73 -30.20
C LEU A 37 26.94 3.28 -31.66
N SER A 38 26.00 2.35 -31.91
CA SER A 38 25.88 1.70 -33.22
C SER A 38 24.60 2.06 -33.99
N HIS A 39 23.55 2.58 -33.34
CA HIS A 39 22.27 2.84 -33.98
C HIS A 39 22.04 4.35 -34.21
N GLY A 40 21.17 4.67 -35.17
CA GLY A 40 20.81 6.03 -35.57
C GLY A 40 20.12 6.86 -34.47
N PRO A 41 19.72 8.11 -34.77
CA PRO A 41 19.10 9.00 -33.78
C PRO A 41 17.82 8.38 -33.22
N GLY A 42 17.46 8.70 -31.98
CA GLY A 42 16.26 8.20 -31.30
C GLY A 42 16.51 7.96 -29.82
N ASP A 43 15.55 8.31 -28.98
CA ASP A 43 15.69 8.17 -27.53
C ASP A 43 15.50 6.71 -27.11
N ILE A 44 16.19 6.34 -26.02
CA ILE A 44 16.18 5.00 -25.42
C ILE A 44 15.27 5.03 -24.20
N LEU A 45 14.38 4.04 -24.08
CA LEU A 45 13.56 3.79 -22.90
C LEU A 45 13.87 2.40 -22.34
N ILE A 46 14.39 2.36 -21.12
CA ILE A 46 14.72 1.13 -20.40
C ILE A 46 13.66 0.88 -19.33
N PHE A 47 13.07 -0.30 -19.31
CA PHE A 47 12.16 -0.73 -18.25
C PHE A 47 12.92 -1.49 -17.16
N MET A 48 12.82 -0.99 -15.92
CA MET A 48 13.41 -1.57 -14.71
C MET A 48 12.36 -1.77 -13.62
N THR A 49 12.68 -2.56 -12.59
CA THR A 49 11.66 -3.02 -11.63
C THR A 49 11.32 -2.01 -10.54
N GLY A 50 12.27 -1.16 -10.14
CA GLY A 50 12.09 -0.21 -9.05
C GLY A 50 13.22 0.81 -8.93
N GLN A 51 13.15 1.65 -7.90
CA GLN A 51 14.07 2.77 -7.70
C GLN A 51 15.54 2.34 -7.63
N GLU A 52 15.86 1.31 -6.85
CA GLU A 52 17.23 0.82 -6.68
C GLU A 52 17.85 0.39 -8.01
N ASP A 53 17.17 -0.51 -8.74
CA ASP A 53 17.59 -0.94 -10.08
C ASP A 53 17.76 0.24 -11.04
N ILE A 54 16.86 1.24 -10.99
CA ILE A 54 16.93 2.44 -11.84
C ILE A 54 18.17 3.27 -11.51
N GLU A 55 18.40 3.58 -10.23
CA GLU A 55 19.56 4.37 -9.80
C GLU A 55 20.86 3.67 -10.17
N THR A 56 20.98 2.37 -9.86
CA THR A 56 22.16 1.57 -10.22
C THR A 56 22.36 1.51 -11.73
N THR A 57 21.30 1.33 -12.52
CA THR A 57 21.41 1.35 -13.99
C THR A 57 21.94 2.70 -14.47
N CYS A 58 21.43 3.82 -13.94
CA CYS A 58 21.88 5.15 -14.31
C CYS A 58 23.34 5.40 -13.93
N GLU A 59 23.74 5.02 -12.72
CA GLU A 59 25.12 5.15 -12.21
C GLU A 59 26.10 4.37 -13.11
N VAL A 60 25.86 3.07 -13.31
CA VAL A 60 26.72 2.21 -14.12
C VAL A 60 26.76 2.68 -15.57
N LEU A 61 25.65 3.18 -16.12
CA LEU A 61 25.63 3.69 -17.50
C LEU A 61 26.48 4.96 -17.64
N ASN A 62 26.42 5.89 -16.68
CA ASN A 62 27.29 7.07 -16.65
C ASN A 62 28.77 6.70 -16.49
N GLU A 63 29.10 5.81 -15.55
CA GLU A 63 30.49 5.35 -15.34
C GLU A 63 31.08 4.72 -16.62
N ARG A 64 30.29 3.92 -17.33
CA ARG A 64 30.73 3.29 -18.59
C ARG A 64 30.85 4.28 -19.74
N LEU A 65 30.03 5.34 -19.77
CA LEU A 65 30.17 6.42 -20.75
C LEU A 65 31.45 7.24 -20.52
N GLU A 66 31.81 7.51 -19.26
CA GLU A 66 33.04 8.23 -18.92
C GLU A 66 34.31 7.45 -19.29
N GLN A 67 34.24 6.12 -19.34
CA GLN A 67 35.35 5.25 -19.76
C GLN A 67 35.53 5.19 -21.28
N LEU A 68 34.58 5.69 -22.07
CA LEU A 68 34.64 5.65 -23.53
C LEU A 68 35.24 6.95 -24.07
N ASP A 69 36.37 6.84 -24.77
CA ASP A 69 36.96 7.97 -25.50
C ASP A 69 36.07 8.39 -26.67
N ASP A 70 35.81 9.70 -26.81
CA ASP A 70 35.07 10.33 -27.93
C ASP A 70 33.61 9.86 -28.11
N ALA A 71 32.96 9.39 -27.03
CA ALA A 71 31.54 9.02 -27.08
C ALA A 71 30.64 10.26 -27.20
N ALA A 72 29.64 10.20 -28.08
CA ALA A 72 28.59 11.21 -28.14
C ALA A 72 27.89 11.33 -26.77
N PRO A 73 27.58 12.54 -26.31
CA PRO A 73 26.96 12.72 -24.99
C PRO A 73 25.55 12.11 -24.95
N LEU A 74 25.22 11.49 -23.82
CA LEU A 74 23.94 10.84 -23.55
C LEU A 74 23.34 11.39 -22.26
N ALA A 75 22.10 11.88 -22.32
CA ALA A 75 21.39 12.35 -21.14
C ALA A 75 20.65 11.20 -20.45
N VAL A 76 21.16 10.73 -19.32
CA VAL A 76 20.59 9.64 -18.53
C VAL A 76 19.59 10.18 -17.51
N LEU A 77 18.33 9.75 -17.59
CA LEU A 77 17.23 10.33 -16.81
C LEU A 77 16.39 9.22 -16.12
N PRO A 78 16.39 9.14 -14.78
CA PRO A 78 15.55 8.20 -14.05
C PRO A 78 14.11 8.69 -13.93
N ILE A 79 13.14 7.76 -13.91
CA ILE A 79 11.75 8.05 -13.53
C ILE A 79 11.12 6.90 -12.74
N TYR A 80 10.60 7.23 -11.56
CA TYR A 80 9.83 6.33 -10.70
C TYR A 80 8.82 7.11 -9.83
N SER A 81 7.81 6.42 -9.30
CA SER A 81 6.62 7.05 -8.68
C SER A 81 6.91 8.01 -7.51
N GLN A 82 7.96 7.74 -6.72
CA GLN A 82 8.32 8.55 -5.55
C GLN A 82 9.17 9.79 -5.88
N MET A 83 9.59 9.95 -7.13
CA MET A 83 10.47 11.06 -7.54
C MET A 83 9.76 12.42 -7.41
N PRO A 84 10.46 13.50 -6.98
CA PRO A 84 9.93 14.86 -7.01
C PRO A 84 9.41 15.31 -8.39
N ALA A 85 8.33 16.09 -8.41
CA ALA A 85 7.62 16.45 -9.63
C ALA A 85 8.45 17.32 -10.60
N ASP A 86 9.32 18.16 -10.05
CA ASP A 86 10.29 18.98 -10.78
C ASP A 86 11.32 18.11 -11.53
N LEU A 87 11.79 17.03 -10.90
CA LEU A 87 12.70 16.08 -11.55
C LEU A 87 11.96 15.21 -12.58
N GLN A 88 10.73 14.77 -12.29
CA GLN A 88 9.89 14.08 -13.26
C GLN A 88 9.64 14.95 -14.50
N ALA A 89 9.47 16.27 -14.34
CA ALA A 89 9.24 17.18 -15.46
C ALA A 89 10.44 17.27 -16.43
N LYS A 90 11.67 17.00 -15.96
CA LYS A 90 12.89 17.06 -16.79
C LYS A 90 12.88 16.05 -17.93
N ILE A 91 12.22 14.91 -17.78
CA ILE A 91 12.18 13.85 -18.82
C ILE A 91 11.46 14.29 -20.10
N PHE A 92 10.51 15.21 -19.96
CA PHE A 92 9.73 15.76 -21.08
C PHE A 92 10.46 16.88 -21.82
N GLN A 93 11.48 17.46 -21.19
CA GLN A 93 12.28 18.51 -21.81
C GLN A 93 13.16 17.87 -22.90
N ARG A 94 13.47 18.66 -23.93
CA ARG A 94 14.46 18.26 -24.93
C ARG A 94 15.84 18.33 -24.29
N ALA A 95 16.69 17.36 -24.58
CA ALA A 95 18.07 17.38 -24.10
C ALA A 95 18.81 18.61 -24.66
N GLU A 96 19.59 19.26 -23.81
CA GLU A 96 20.41 20.40 -24.19
C GLU A 96 21.45 19.96 -25.24
N GLY A 97 21.61 20.72 -26.32
CA GLY A 97 22.58 20.39 -27.38
C GLY A 97 22.17 19.26 -28.34
N GLY A 98 20.91 18.78 -28.31
CA GLY A 98 20.42 17.78 -29.25
C GLY A 98 20.93 16.36 -28.97
N GLN A 99 21.37 16.11 -27.74
CA GLN A 99 21.87 14.82 -27.28
C GLN A 99 20.75 13.78 -27.21
N ARG A 100 21.11 12.50 -27.34
CA ARG A 100 20.16 11.40 -27.15
C ARG A 100 19.76 11.29 -25.68
N LYS A 101 18.49 11.02 -25.38
CA LYS A 101 18.04 10.71 -24.02
C LYS A 101 18.00 9.21 -23.79
N CYS A 102 18.45 8.78 -22.62
CA CYS A 102 18.25 7.44 -22.10
C CYS A 102 17.40 7.54 -20.83
N ILE A 103 16.13 7.15 -20.95
CA ILE A 103 15.17 7.21 -19.85
C ILE A 103 15.07 5.84 -19.21
N VAL A 104 15.34 5.74 -17.92
CA VAL A 104 15.25 4.50 -17.16
C VAL A 104 14.02 4.57 -16.24
N ALA A 105 13.03 3.72 -16.50
CA ALA A 105 11.67 3.87 -15.98
C ALA A 105 11.11 2.58 -15.38
N THR A 106 10.18 2.72 -14.42
CA THR A 106 9.28 1.63 -14.03
C THR A 106 8.13 1.46 -15.04
N ASN A 107 7.15 0.62 -14.72
CA ASN A 107 5.90 0.48 -15.46
C ASN A 107 5.08 1.79 -15.58
N ILE A 108 5.47 2.90 -14.93
CA ILE A 108 4.86 4.21 -15.15
C ILE A 108 4.93 4.67 -16.61
N ALA A 109 5.98 4.28 -17.34
CA ALA A 109 6.15 4.59 -18.76
C ALA A 109 5.35 3.64 -19.68
N GLU A 110 4.76 2.57 -19.15
CA GLU A 110 4.04 1.55 -19.93
C GLU A 110 2.68 2.02 -20.43
N THR A 111 1.94 2.79 -19.63
CA THR A 111 0.59 3.30 -19.95
C THR A 111 0.50 4.81 -19.73
N SER A 112 0.86 5.28 -18.55
CA SER A 112 0.53 6.61 -18.02
C SER A 112 1.33 7.78 -18.60
N LEU A 113 2.43 7.53 -19.29
CA LEU A 113 3.34 8.57 -19.79
C LEU A 113 3.45 8.57 -21.31
N THR A 114 3.49 9.73 -21.94
CA THR A 114 3.82 9.87 -23.37
C THR A 114 5.19 10.53 -23.50
N LEU A 115 6.20 9.73 -23.78
CA LEU A 115 7.55 10.21 -24.07
C LEU A 115 7.71 10.33 -25.58
N ASP A 116 7.86 11.56 -26.06
CA ASP A 116 8.10 11.83 -27.47
C ASP A 116 9.56 11.55 -27.83
N GLY A 117 9.79 10.94 -29.00
CA GLY A 117 11.14 10.70 -29.53
C GLY A 117 11.74 9.34 -29.18
N VAL A 118 11.05 8.51 -28.38
CA VAL A 118 11.47 7.14 -28.07
C VAL A 118 11.36 6.27 -29.31
N MET A 119 12.48 5.70 -29.75
CA MET A 119 12.54 4.74 -30.85
C MET A 119 13.21 3.42 -30.46
N TYR A 120 13.91 3.39 -29.33
CA TYR A 120 14.56 2.18 -28.82
C TYR A 120 14.00 1.84 -27.44
N VAL A 121 13.47 0.64 -27.28
CA VAL A 121 12.99 0.13 -25.99
C VAL A 121 13.87 -1.03 -25.56
N ILE A 122 14.28 -1.05 -24.29
CA ILE A 122 14.97 -2.16 -23.66
C ILE A 122 14.09 -2.66 -22.52
N ASP A 123 13.61 -3.90 -22.64
CA ASP A 123 12.67 -4.50 -21.71
C ASP A 123 13.34 -5.62 -20.90
N SER A 124 13.50 -5.38 -19.59
CA SER A 124 14.01 -6.38 -18.64
C SER A 124 13.06 -7.55 -18.43
N GLY A 125 11.76 -7.41 -18.76
CA GLY A 125 10.77 -8.47 -18.59
C GLY A 125 10.18 -8.57 -17.17
N TYR A 126 10.51 -7.64 -16.28
CA TYR A 126 10.07 -7.67 -14.89
C TYR A 126 9.37 -6.37 -14.46
N TYR A 127 8.63 -6.46 -13.35
CA TYR A 127 8.05 -5.34 -12.63
C TYR A 127 7.76 -5.75 -11.18
N LYS A 128 7.66 -4.77 -10.29
CA LYS A 128 7.23 -4.99 -8.91
C LYS A 128 5.71 -4.89 -8.80
N LEU A 129 5.10 -5.89 -8.19
CA LEU A 129 3.67 -5.92 -7.86
C LEU A 129 3.45 -6.11 -6.37
N THR A 130 2.41 -5.45 -5.88
CA THR A 130 1.85 -5.75 -4.56
C THR A 130 1.00 -7.01 -4.67
N VAL A 131 1.32 -8.00 -3.83
CA VAL A 131 0.60 -9.26 -3.70
C VAL A 131 0.18 -9.43 -2.25
N TYR A 132 -1.13 -9.54 -2.05
CA TYR A 132 -1.73 -9.78 -0.75
C TYR A 132 -1.71 -11.26 -0.40
N ASN A 133 -1.16 -11.60 0.76
CA ASN A 133 -1.27 -12.94 1.33
C ASN A 133 -2.38 -12.98 2.39
N PRO A 134 -3.53 -13.61 2.12
CA PRO A 134 -4.67 -13.61 3.05
C PRO A 134 -4.38 -14.37 4.35
N ARG A 135 -3.56 -15.42 4.34
CA ARG A 135 -3.28 -16.21 5.56
C ARG A 135 -2.55 -15.42 6.62
N ILE A 136 -1.62 -14.59 6.16
CA ILE A 136 -0.79 -13.75 7.02
C ILE A 136 -1.44 -12.37 7.21
N GLY A 137 -2.29 -11.95 6.28
CA GLY A 137 -2.89 -10.62 6.25
C GLY A 137 -1.87 -9.54 5.91
N MET A 138 -0.96 -9.83 4.99
CA MET A 138 0.21 -9.01 4.68
C MET A 138 0.31 -8.74 3.19
N ASP A 139 0.59 -7.48 2.84
CA ASP A 139 0.99 -7.10 1.49
C ASP A 139 2.50 -7.28 1.33
N SER A 140 2.89 -7.89 0.21
CA SER A 140 4.29 -8.08 -0.15
C SER A 140 4.55 -7.48 -1.51
N LEU A 141 5.63 -6.71 -1.64
CA LEU A 141 6.07 -6.16 -2.92
C LEU A 141 7.05 -7.15 -3.55
N GLN A 142 6.59 -7.89 -4.56
CA GLN A 142 7.37 -8.95 -5.19
C GLN A 142 7.75 -8.55 -6.62
N ILE A 143 8.97 -8.89 -7.02
CA ILE A 143 9.38 -8.82 -8.42
C ILE A 143 8.71 -10.00 -9.14
N THR A 144 7.94 -9.69 -10.17
CA THR A 144 7.21 -10.68 -10.97
C THR A 144 7.50 -10.48 -12.45
N PRO A 145 7.53 -11.55 -13.26
CA PRO A 145 7.64 -11.44 -14.70
C PRO A 145 6.39 -10.76 -15.27
N ILE A 146 6.57 -9.93 -16.29
CA ILE A 146 5.48 -9.23 -16.98
C ILE A 146 4.60 -10.21 -17.76
N SER A 147 3.36 -9.81 -18.06
CA SER A 147 2.52 -10.54 -19.02
C SER A 147 2.93 -10.23 -20.46
N GLN A 148 2.53 -11.08 -21.40
CA GLN A 148 2.69 -10.84 -22.84
C GLN A 148 2.01 -9.55 -23.26
N ALA A 149 0.83 -9.24 -22.70
CA ALA A 149 0.14 -7.97 -22.92
C ALA A 149 0.99 -6.76 -22.48
N ASN A 150 1.64 -6.83 -21.31
CA ASN A 150 2.53 -5.77 -20.83
C ASN A 150 3.76 -5.62 -21.74
N ALA A 151 4.41 -6.74 -22.10
CA ALA A 151 5.56 -6.76 -23.01
C ALA A 151 5.23 -6.14 -24.38
N ASN A 152 4.00 -6.32 -24.87
CA ASN A 152 3.52 -5.74 -26.12
C ASN A 152 3.21 -4.23 -25.98
N GLN A 153 2.73 -3.79 -24.82
CA GLN A 153 2.56 -2.36 -24.53
C GLN A 153 3.91 -1.64 -24.42
N ARG A 154 4.90 -2.29 -23.79
CA ARG A 154 6.28 -1.79 -23.67
C ARG A 154 6.93 -1.65 -25.04
N SER A 155 6.89 -2.69 -25.88
CA SER A 155 7.44 -2.62 -27.25
C SER A 155 6.73 -1.57 -28.10
N GLY A 156 5.40 -1.42 -27.94
CA GLY A 156 4.62 -0.38 -28.61
C GLY A 156 5.07 1.06 -28.29
N ARG A 157 5.88 1.29 -27.24
CA ARG A 157 6.45 2.62 -26.95
C ARG A 157 7.49 3.07 -27.96
N ALA A 158 8.22 2.14 -28.58
CA ALA A 158 9.16 2.45 -29.65
C ALA A 158 8.48 2.90 -30.96
N GLY A 159 7.24 2.47 -31.19
CA GLY A 159 6.51 2.72 -32.46
C GLY A 159 5.64 3.97 -32.47
N ARG A 160 5.80 4.89 -31.51
CA ARG A 160 4.90 6.06 -31.38
C ARG A 160 5.24 7.21 -32.33
N THR A 161 6.53 7.49 -32.51
CA THR A 161 7.00 8.63 -33.31
C THR A 161 7.44 8.20 -34.71
N GLY A 162 7.97 6.98 -34.85
CA GLY A 162 8.44 6.42 -36.11
C GLY A 162 8.71 4.91 -35.95
N PRO A 163 9.27 4.25 -36.97
CA PRO A 163 9.74 2.87 -36.86
C PRO A 163 10.76 2.75 -35.72
N GLY A 164 10.61 1.73 -34.89
CA GLY A 164 11.44 1.56 -33.70
C GLY A 164 11.87 0.12 -33.48
N THR A 165 12.70 -0.09 -32.46
CA THR A 165 13.21 -1.43 -32.10
C THR A 165 13.00 -1.67 -30.61
N CYS A 166 12.56 -2.87 -30.27
CA CYS A 166 12.40 -3.34 -28.91
C CYS A 166 13.35 -4.52 -28.65
N TYR A 167 14.27 -4.34 -27.71
CA TYR A 167 15.17 -5.38 -27.23
C TYR A 167 14.60 -5.98 -25.95
N ARG A 168 14.19 -7.25 -26.02
CA ARG A 168 13.71 -8.03 -24.88
C ARG A 168 14.88 -8.80 -24.30
N LEU A 169 15.21 -8.58 -23.03
CA LEU A 169 16.35 -9.21 -22.35
C LEU A 169 16.05 -10.66 -21.90
N TYR A 170 14.96 -11.23 -22.38
CA TYR A 170 14.52 -12.60 -22.14
C TYR A 170 14.40 -13.35 -23.47
N THR A 171 14.38 -14.68 -23.40
CA THR A 171 14.28 -15.53 -24.58
C THR A 171 12.86 -15.54 -25.14
N GLU A 172 12.74 -15.86 -26.43
CA GLU A 172 11.44 -16.05 -27.07
C GLU A 172 10.65 -17.20 -26.42
N GLN A 173 11.33 -18.28 -26.02
CA GLN A 173 10.72 -19.39 -25.29
C GLN A 173 10.12 -18.94 -23.94
N ALA A 174 10.81 -18.07 -23.19
CA ALA A 174 10.28 -17.55 -21.93
C ALA A 174 9.04 -16.68 -22.16
N TYR A 175 9.03 -15.87 -23.23
CA TYR A 175 7.87 -15.08 -23.62
C TYR A 175 6.64 -15.95 -23.93
N ASP A 176 6.82 -17.04 -24.66
CA ASP A 176 5.71 -17.89 -25.11
C ASP A 176 5.23 -18.87 -24.03
N THR A 177 6.14 -19.41 -23.21
CA THR A 177 5.81 -20.51 -22.28
C THR A 177 5.76 -20.12 -20.81
N GLU A 178 6.52 -19.11 -20.38
CA GLU A 178 6.63 -18.75 -18.95
C GLU A 178 5.79 -17.52 -18.59
N MET A 179 5.59 -16.59 -19.53
CA MET A 179 4.81 -15.38 -19.30
C MET A 179 3.30 -15.62 -19.48
N PHE A 180 2.50 -15.07 -18.59
CA PHE A 180 1.04 -15.10 -18.73
C PHE A 180 0.58 -14.26 -19.93
N PRO A 181 -0.50 -14.64 -20.63
CA PRO A 181 -1.03 -13.83 -21.74
C PRO A 181 -1.47 -12.43 -21.30
N ASN A 182 -2.16 -12.35 -20.16
CA ASN A 182 -2.69 -11.11 -19.60
C ASN A 182 -2.22 -10.93 -18.15
N THR A 183 -2.22 -9.69 -17.67
CA THR A 183 -1.92 -9.38 -16.28
C THR A 183 -3.00 -9.95 -15.36
N ILE A 184 -2.59 -10.50 -14.22
CA ILE A 184 -3.51 -10.95 -13.18
C ILE A 184 -4.32 -9.75 -12.65
N PRO A 185 -5.67 -9.83 -12.63
CA PRO A 185 -6.55 -8.74 -12.19
C PRO A 185 -6.28 -8.29 -10.76
N GLU A 186 -6.51 -7.00 -10.49
CA GLU A 186 -6.26 -6.40 -9.17
C GLU A 186 -7.08 -7.05 -8.06
N ILE A 187 -8.36 -7.37 -8.33
CA ILE A 187 -9.25 -8.01 -7.35
C ILE A 187 -8.72 -9.36 -6.83
N GLN A 188 -7.90 -10.07 -7.61
CA GLN A 188 -7.37 -11.36 -7.20
C GLN A 188 -6.12 -11.25 -6.31
N ARG A 189 -5.51 -10.06 -6.22
CA ARG A 189 -4.19 -9.85 -5.61
C ARG A 189 -4.16 -8.80 -4.49
N THR A 190 -5.27 -8.14 -4.19
CA THR A 190 -5.37 -7.12 -3.14
C THR A 190 -6.27 -7.57 -1.98
N ASN A 191 -6.19 -6.87 -0.85
CA ASN A 191 -7.16 -7.03 0.23
C ASN A 191 -8.55 -6.54 -0.21
N LEU A 192 -9.58 -7.34 0.03
CA LEU A 192 -10.96 -7.06 -0.41
C LEU A 192 -11.82 -6.43 0.68
N SER A 193 -11.28 -6.06 1.84
CA SER A 193 -12.08 -5.57 2.97
C SER A 193 -12.93 -4.34 2.63
N VAL A 194 -12.40 -3.36 1.88
CA VAL A 194 -13.18 -2.20 1.40
C VAL A 194 -14.26 -2.63 0.40
N VAL A 195 -13.90 -3.47 -0.57
CA VAL A 195 -14.81 -3.95 -1.63
C VAL A 195 -15.96 -4.76 -1.04
N VAL A 196 -15.67 -5.67 -0.11
CA VAL A 196 -16.66 -6.49 0.60
C VAL A 196 -17.61 -5.60 1.40
N LEU A 197 -17.10 -4.59 2.10
CA LEU A 197 -17.92 -3.64 2.86
C LEU A 197 -18.88 -2.87 1.94
N GLN A 198 -18.41 -2.43 0.77
CA GLN A 198 -19.23 -1.76 -0.25
C GLN A 198 -20.25 -2.69 -0.91
N LEU A 199 -19.88 -3.92 -1.27
CA LEU A 199 -20.83 -4.90 -1.84
C LEU A 199 -21.95 -5.23 -0.84
N LYS A 200 -21.61 -5.33 0.45
CA LYS A 200 -22.58 -5.54 1.53
C LYS A 200 -23.51 -4.34 1.71
N SER A 201 -23.01 -3.10 1.58
CA SER A 201 -23.87 -1.91 1.65
C SER A 201 -24.83 -1.80 0.46
N LEU A 202 -24.46 -2.33 -0.71
CA LEU A 202 -25.33 -2.47 -1.88
C LEU A 202 -26.38 -3.58 -1.75
N GLY A 203 -26.35 -4.37 -0.67
CA GLY A 203 -27.33 -5.43 -0.40
C GLY A 203 -26.98 -6.80 -0.98
N VAL A 204 -25.73 -7.02 -1.40
CA VAL A 204 -25.28 -8.34 -1.87
C VAL A 204 -25.18 -9.31 -0.71
N LYS A 205 -26.09 -10.29 -0.66
CA LYS A 205 -26.15 -11.29 0.42
C LYS A 205 -25.02 -12.32 0.31
N ASN A 206 -24.93 -13.02 -0.82
CA ASN A 206 -23.88 -14.01 -1.07
C ASN A 206 -22.80 -13.44 -1.99
N LEU A 207 -21.59 -13.28 -1.45
CA LEU A 207 -20.44 -12.77 -2.19
C LEU A 207 -19.80 -13.86 -3.06
N LEU A 208 -20.00 -15.14 -2.72
CA LEU A 208 -19.44 -16.26 -3.48
C LEU A 208 -20.20 -16.50 -4.80
N ASP A 209 -21.49 -16.16 -4.83
CA ASP A 209 -22.34 -16.26 -6.02
C ASP A 209 -22.41 -14.95 -6.81
N PHE A 210 -21.64 -13.93 -6.41
CA PHE A 210 -21.63 -12.64 -7.10
C PHE A 210 -20.90 -12.78 -8.44
N ASP A 211 -21.48 -12.21 -9.50
CA ASP A 211 -21.01 -12.34 -10.88
C ASP A 211 -19.81 -11.43 -11.16
N PHE A 212 -18.64 -11.79 -10.60
CA PHE A 212 -17.37 -11.15 -10.91
C PHE A 212 -16.90 -11.56 -12.31
N MET A 213 -16.39 -10.60 -13.10
CA MET A 213 -15.73 -10.91 -14.37
C MET A 213 -14.56 -11.87 -14.18
N ASP A 214 -13.70 -11.58 -13.19
CA ASP A 214 -12.63 -12.44 -12.73
C ASP A 214 -12.79 -12.63 -11.21
N PRO A 215 -13.33 -13.77 -10.75
CA PRO A 215 -13.62 -13.95 -9.34
C PRO A 215 -12.34 -14.01 -8.51
N PRO A 216 -12.30 -13.32 -7.34
CA PRO A 216 -11.19 -13.46 -6.42
C PRO A 216 -11.17 -14.84 -5.75
N PRO A 217 -10.01 -15.29 -5.25
CA PRO A 217 -9.93 -16.51 -4.46
C PRO A 217 -10.89 -16.47 -3.27
N GLN A 218 -11.64 -17.55 -3.06
CA GLN A 218 -12.62 -17.65 -1.96
C GLN A 218 -11.98 -17.41 -0.59
N GLU A 219 -10.73 -17.86 -0.40
CA GLU A 219 -9.95 -17.62 0.82
C GLU A 219 -9.77 -16.12 1.13
N THR A 220 -9.55 -15.29 0.10
CA THR A 220 -9.44 -13.84 0.24
C THR A 220 -10.77 -13.21 0.64
N ILE A 221 -11.87 -13.62 0.02
CA ILE A 221 -13.22 -13.13 0.36
C ILE A 221 -13.56 -13.47 1.82
N LEU A 222 -13.36 -14.74 2.21
CA LEU A 222 -13.66 -15.21 3.57
C LEU A 222 -12.81 -14.50 4.62
N ASN A 223 -11.53 -14.27 4.35
CA ASN A 223 -10.66 -13.53 5.25
C ASN A 223 -11.08 -12.05 5.38
N SER A 224 -11.44 -11.38 4.28
CA SER A 224 -11.95 -10.01 4.34
C SER A 224 -13.27 -9.92 5.10
N MET A 225 -14.19 -10.88 4.91
CA MET A 225 -15.41 -10.97 5.73
C MET A 225 -15.08 -11.18 7.21
N TYR A 226 -14.13 -12.06 7.52
CA TYR A 226 -13.68 -12.30 8.88
C TYR A 226 -13.07 -11.03 9.51
N GLN A 227 -12.23 -10.29 8.78
CA GLN A 227 -11.66 -9.02 9.24
C GLN A 227 -12.75 -7.99 9.56
N LEU A 228 -13.75 -7.85 8.69
CA LEU A 228 -14.87 -6.94 8.93
C LEU A 228 -15.74 -7.37 10.11
N TRP A 229 -15.97 -8.68 10.29
CA TRP A 229 -16.64 -9.22 11.46
C TRP A 229 -15.87 -8.92 12.76
N VAL A 230 -14.55 -9.14 12.75
CA VAL A 230 -13.66 -8.80 13.86
C VAL A 230 -13.73 -7.31 14.20
N LEU A 231 -13.76 -6.45 13.19
CA LEU A 231 -13.89 -5.00 13.40
C LEU A 231 -15.28 -4.61 13.92
N GLY A 232 -16.28 -5.51 13.90
CA GLY A 232 -17.66 -5.25 14.28
C GLY A 232 -18.49 -4.60 13.16
N ALA A 233 -17.98 -4.57 11.93
CA ALA A 233 -18.68 -4.05 10.76
C ALA A 233 -19.75 -5.03 10.25
N LEU A 234 -19.48 -6.34 10.39
CA LEU A 234 -20.42 -7.41 10.05
C LEU A 234 -20.89 -8.14 11.32
N ASP A 235 -22.13 -8.62 11.32
CA ASP A 235 -22.66 -9.48 12.36
C ASP A 235 -22.32 -10.97 12.11
N ASN A 236 -22.75 -11.84 13.02
CA ASN A 236 -22.53 -13.29 12.93
C ASN A 236 -23.21 -13.95 11.72
N THR A 237 -24.17 -13.26 11.09
CA THR A 237 -24.86 -13.74 9.88
C THR A 237 -24.25 -13.19 8.59
N GLY A 238 -23.28 -12.28 8.70
CA GLY A 238 -22.61 -11.63 7.57
C GLY A 238 -23.36 -10.41 7.01
N ASP A 239 -24.31 -9.85 7.75
CA ASP A 239 -25.00 -8.61 7.42
C ASP A 239 -24.34 -7.40 8.09
N LEU A 240 -24.61 -6.22 7.54
CA LEU A 240 -23.96 -4.97 7.94
C LEU A 240 -24.56 -4.41 9.25
N THR A 241 -23.71 -4.24 10.26
CA THR A 241 -24.10 -3.65 11.56
C THR A 241 -24.32 -2.13 11.44
N ALA A 242 -24.84 -1.51 12.51
CA ALA A 242 -24.93 -0.05 12.58
C ALA A 242 -23.54 0.63 12.48
N LEU A 243 -22.51 0.00 13.06
CA LEU A 243 -21.12 0.44 12.93
C LEU A 243 -20.64 0.30 11.48
N GLY A 244 -20.89 -0.85 10.85
CA GLY A 244 -20.53 -1.09 9.45
C GLY A 244 -21.20 -0.10 8.49
N ARG A 245 -22.46 0.27 8.72
CA ARG A 245 -23.16 1.31 7.94
C ARG A 245 -22.48 2.66 8.07
N ARG A 246 -22.06 3.05 9.27
CA ARG A 246 -21.30 4.29 9.47
C ARG A 246 -19.93 4.24 8.80
N MET A 247 -19.27 3.08 8.76
CA MET A 247 -17.97 2.93 8.10
C MET A 247 -18.04 3.15 6.59
N VAL A 248 -19.11 2.71 5.94
CA VAL A 248 -19.32 2.85 4.48
C VAL A 248 -19.36 4.31 4.03
N GLU A 249 -19.82 5.23 4.88
CA GLU A 249 -19.87 6.66 4.58
C GLU A 249 -18.48 7.29 4.44
N PHE A 250 -17.44 6.65 4.97
CA PHE A 250 -16.06 7.14 4.89
C PHE A 250 -15.29 6.43 3.77
N PRO A 251 -14.62 7.18 2.86
CA PRO A 251 -13.79 6.61 1.80
C PRO A 251 -12.41 6.19 2.34
N LEU A 252 -12.40 5.32 3.33
CA LEU A 252 -11.21 4.88 4.08
C LEU A 252 -11.20 3.36 4.22
N ASP A 253 -10.04 2.80 4.54
CA ASP A 253 -9.95 1.41 4.95
C ASP A 253 -10.77 1.14 6.23
N PRO A 254 -11.37 -0.05 6.39
CA PRO A 254 -12.27 -0.32 7.51
C PRO A 254 -11.61 -0.14 8.88
N GLN A 255 -10.30 -0.41 9.02
CA GLN A 255 -9.56 -0.13 10.26
C GLN A 255 -9.52 1.37 10.57
N LEU A 256 -9.21 2.20 9.57
CA LEU A 256 -9.13 3.66 9.73
C LEU A 256 -10.51 4.26 9.98
N ALA A 257 -11.55 3.77 9.29
CA ALA A 257 -12.93 4.15 9.53
C ALA A 257 -13.38 3.78 10.97
N LYS A 258 -13.01 2.58 11.45
CA LYS A 258 -13.26 2.17 12.85
C LYS A 258 -12.61 3.15 13.82
N MET A 259 -11.33 3.46 13.61
CA MET A 259 -10.58 4.38 14.46
C MET A 259 -11.26 5.74 14.54
N LEU A 260 -11.70 6.29 13.41
CA LEU A 260 -12.40 7.57 13.37
C LEU A 260 -13.74 7.51 14.11
N ILE A 261 -14.53 6.45 13.94
CA ILE A 261 -15.83 6.31 14.61
C ILE A 261 -15.67 6.13 16.13
N THR A 262 -14.76 5.27 16.60
CA THR A 262 -14.52 5.05 18.03
C THR A 262 -13.97 6.31 18.72
N SER A 263 -13.29 7.19 17.98
CA SER A 263 -12.76 8.44 18.54
C SER A 263 -13.84 9.39 19.07
N GLU A 264 -15.09 9.23 18.64
CA GLU A 264 -16.26 9.94 19.17
C GLU A 264 -16.52 9.56 20.64
N GLU A 265 -16.48 8.26 20.96
CA GLU A 265 -16.71 7.76 22.32
C GLU A 265 -15.60 8.18 23.29
N LEU A 266 -14.36 8.19 22.80
CA LEU A 266 -13.16 8.58 23.57
C LEU A 266 -12.87 10.08 23.54
N ARG A 267 -13.70 10.88 22.85
CA ARG A 267 -13.58 12.35 22.71
C ARG A 267 -12.22 12.84 22.21
N CYS A 268 -11.60 12.10 21.28
CA CYS A 268 -10.28 12.39 20.67
C CYS A 268 -10.35 12.56 19.14
N THR A 269 -11.53 12.93 18.63
CA THR A 269 -11.81 13.06 17.19
C THR A 269 -10.87 14.02 16.45
N GLN A 270 -10.43 15.11 17.08
CA GLN A 270 -9.57 16.10 16.43
C GLN A 270 -8.19 15.52 16.10
N GLU A 271 -7.58 14.80 17.05
CA GLU A 271 -6.28 14.18 16.91
C GLU A 271 -6.33 13.00 15.94
N ILE A 272 -7.34 12.14 16.09
CA ILE A 272 -7.52 10.95 15.24
C ILE A 272 -7.78 11.34 13.79
N LEU A 273 -8.57 12.38 13.53
CA LEU A 273 -8.79 12.88 12.17
C LEU A 273 -7.48 13.26 11.48
N VAL A 274 -6.55 13.90 12.19
CA VAL A 274 -5.22 14.24 11.65
C VAL A 274 -4.41 12.98 11.39
N ILE A 275 -4.38 12.04 12.34
CA ILE A 275 -3.63 10.77 12.20
C ILE A 275 -4.14 9.96 11.00
N VAL A 276 -5.46 9.78 10.87
CA VAL A 276 -6.08 9.09 9.71
C VAL A 276 -5.69 9.76 8.40
N SER A 277 -5.72 11.09 8.35
CA SER A 277 -5.36 11.84 7.14
C SER A 277 -3.89 11.69 6.76
N MET A 278 -3.01 11.59 7.76
CA MET A 278 -1.57 11.38 7.57
C MET A 278 -1.23 9.94 7.17
N LEU A 279 -2.00 8.94 7.65
CA LEU A 279 -1.86 7.54 7.22
C LEU A 279 -2.41 7.31 5.81
N SER A 280 -3.40 8.09 5.37
CA SER A 280 -4.00 7.98 4.03
C SER A 280 -3.12 8.55 2.91
N VAL A 281 -1.97 9.13 3.24
CA VAL A 281 -1.00 9.64 2.26
C VAL A 281 0.29 8.82 2.29
N PRO A 282 1.03 8.75 1.17
CA PRO A 282 2.35 8.13 1.16
C PRO A 282 3.28 8.74 2.22
N THR A 283 4.31 7.99 2.59
CA THR A 283 5.28 8.36 3.63
C THR A 283 5.74 9.81 3.52
N VAL A 284 5.52 10.57 4.59
CA VAL A 284 5.73 12.03 4.63
C VAL A 284 7.21 12.40 4.74
N PHE A 285 8.02 11.54 5.36
CA PHE A 285 9.45 11.76 5.55
C PHE A 285 10.23 11.46 4.28
N TYR A 286 11.12 12.38 3.93
CA TYR A 286 12.09 12.23 2.84
C TYR A 286 13.47 11.91 3.42
N ARG A 287 14.13 10.86 2.93
CA ARG A 287 15.44 10.43 3.44
C ARG A 287 16.46 10.31 2.29
N PRO A 288 17.13 11.42 1.92
CA PRO A 288 18.13 11.41 0.85
C PRO A 288 19.41 10.66 1.26
N LYS A 289 19.96 9.82 0.38
CA LYS A 289 21.18 9.03 0.63
C LYS A 289 22.40 9.90 0.95
N GLU A 290 22.50 11.09 0.34
CA GLU A 290 23.63 12.00 0.55
C GLU A 290 23.61 12.73 1.91
N ARG A 291 22.43 12.86 2.54
CA ARG A 291 22.23 13.63 3.79
C ARG A 291 21.44 12.85 4.83
N LEU A 292 21.83 11.59 5.03
CA LEU A 292 21.16 10.68 5.96
C LEU A 292 21.18 11.21 7.39
N GLU A 293 22.36 11.59 7.90
CA GLU A 293 22.52 12.05 9.28
C GLU A 293 21.70 13.31 9.59
N GLU A 294 21.70 14.30 8.69
CA GLU A 294 20.88 15.51 8.83
C GLU A 294 19.38 15.21 8.83
N SER A 295 18.95 14.31 7.93
CA SER A 295 17.54 13.93 7.81
C SER A 295 17.05 13.15 9.04
N ASP A 296 17.88 12.25 9.57
CA ASP A 296 17.56 11.47 10.76
C ASP A 296 17.56 12.36 12.02
N ALA A 297 18.50 13.30 12.15
CA ALA A 297 18.51 14.29 13.23
C ALA A 297 17.34 15.28 13.16
N ALA A 298 16.88 15.65 11.97
CA ALA A 298 15.67 16.44 11.81
C ALA A 298 14.43 15.64 12.23
N ARG A 299 14.36 14.36 11.88
CA ARG A 299 13.25 13.46 12.23
C ARG A 299 13.16 13.21 13.74
N GLU A 300 14.29 13.02 14.41
CA GLU A 300 14.35 12.76 15.86
C GLU A 300 13.64 13.86 16.68
N LYS A 301 13.69 15.12 16.23
CA LYS A 301 13.00 16.25 16.88
C LYS A 301 11.48 16.12 16.89
N PHE A 302 10.91 15.34 15.96
CA PHE A 302 9.47 15.12 15.85
C PHE A 302 9.00 13.84 16.55
N MET A 303 9.92 12.92 16.83
CA MET A 303 9.60 11.60 17.35
C MET A 303 8.96 11.69 18.73
N VAL A 304 7.84 10.99 18.88
CA VAL A 304 7.19 10.76 20.16
C VAL A 304 7.57 9.34 20.60
N PRO A 305 8.30 9.18 21.73
CA PRO A 305 8.82 7.89 22.17
C PRO A 305 7.80 6.76 22.26
N GLU A 306 6.54 7.09 22.53
CA GLU A 306 5.48 6.12 22.77
C GLU A 306 4.75 5.66 21.49
N SER A 307 4.85 6.42 20.39
CA SER A 307 4.00 6.19 19.21
C SER A 307 4.47 6.91 17.94
N ASP A 308 4.59 6.16 16.85
CA ASP A 308 4.77 6.69 15.50
C ASP A 308 3.51 7.44 15.02
N HIS A 309 2.33 6.99 15.42
CA HIS A 309 1.07 7.66 15.07
C HIS A 309 1.01 9.07 15.68
N LEU A 310 1.47 9.22 16.93
CA LEU A 310 1.60 10.53 17.58
C LEU A 310 2.72 11.37 16.96
N THR A 311 3.77 10.73 16.44
CA THR A 311 4.81 11.42 15.67
C THR A 311 4.23 12.08 14.41
N LEU A 312 3.35 11.39 13.68
CA LEU A 312 2.64 11.99 12.52
C LEU A 312 1.76 13.19 12.92
N LEU A 313 1.08 13.08 14.07
CA LEU A 313 0.29 14.18 14.62
C LEU A 313 1.17 15.38 14.99
N ASN A 314 2.32 15.15 15.63
CA ASN A 314 3.28 16.19 15.99
C ASN A 314 3.80 16.93 14.75
N VAL A 315 4.21 16.19 13.71
CA VAL A 315 4.66 16.77 12.44
C VAL A 315 3.59 17.67 11.82
N TYR A 316 2.33 17.20 11.76
CA TYR A 316 1.23 17.98 11.20
C TYR A 316 0.95 19.25 12.01
N ASN A 317 0.96 19.16 13.35
CA ASN A 317 0.72 20.31 14.22
C ASN A 317 1.84 21.36 14.09
N GLN A 318 3.10 20.94 14.01
CA GLN A 318 4.21 21.89 13.79
C GLN A 318 4.13 22.55 12.42
N TRP A 319 3.80 21.79 11.37
CA TRP A 319 3.57 22.36 10.04
C TRP A 319 2.44 23.40 10.03
N LYS A 320 1.35 23.11 10.74
CA LYS A 320 0.23 24.04 10.93
C LYS A 320 0.64 25.30 11.69
N MET A 321 1.46 25.19 12.74
CA MET A 321 1.98 26.35 13.50
C MET A 321 2.87 27.26 12.63
N HIS A 322 3.58 26.68 11.65
CA HIS A 322 4.39 27.42 10.68
C HIS A 322 3.60 27.84 9.42
N ASN A 323 2.29 28.05 9.54
CA ASN A 323 1.41 28.54 8.48
C ASN A 323 1.46 27.71 7.18
N TYR A 324 1.59 26.38 7.30
CA TYR A 324 1.58 25.47 6.15
C TYR A 324 2.71 25.77 5.13
N SER A 325 3.86 26.24 5.61
CA SER A 325 4.97 26.66 4.76
C SER A 325 5.67 25.48 4.06
N ASP A 326 5.74 25.54 2.72
CA ASP A 326 6.52 24.60 1.91
C ASP A 326 8.02 24.66 2.24
N ARG A 327 8.53 25.86 2.56
CA ARG A 327 9.95 26.06 2.94
C ARG A 327 10.29 25.32 4.23
N TRP A 328 9.36 25.29 5.19
CA TRP A 328 9.54 24.56 6.44
C TRP A 328 9.62 23.05 6.17
N CYS A 329 8.75 22.53 5.31
CA CYS A 329 8.81 21.11 4.90
C CYS A 329 10.18 20.74 4.30
N THR A 330 10.71 21.56 3.38
CA THR A 330 12.01 21.29 2.76
C THR A 330 13.16 21.33 3.77
N GLN A 331 13.13 22.26 4.74
CA GLN A 331 14.16 22.35 5.79
C GLN A 331 14.15 21.15 6.74
N HIS A 332 12.99 20.53 6.95
CA HIS A 332 12.81 19.39 7.85
C HIS A 332 12.75 18.04 7.12
N TYR A 333 13.14 17.99 5.84
CA TYR A 333 13.13 16.77 5.03
C TYR A 333 11.73 16.11 4.98
N ILE A 334 10.69 16.92 4.78
CA ILE A 334 9.29 16.50 4.67
C ILE A 334 8.78 16.78 3.24
N HIS A 335 8.02 15.85 2.67
CA HIS A 335 7.37 16.04 1.38
C HIS A 335 6.18 16.99 1.46
N ALA A 336 6.37 18.24 1.02
CA ALA A 336 5.32 19.27 1.02
C ALA A 336 4.05 18.87 0.25
N LYS A 337 4.19 18.14 -0.87
CA LYS A 337 3.06 17.63 -1.66
C LYS A 337 2.22 16.61 -0.88
N ALA A 338 2.85 15.73 -0.11
CA ALA A 338 2.16 14.75 0.73
C ALA A 338 1.41 15.46 1.87
N MET A 339 2.01 16.46 2.50
CA MET A 339 1.37 17.27 3.54
C MET A 339 0.14 18.04 3.05
N ARG A 340 0.23 18.66 1.86
CA ARG A 340 -0.92 19.31 1.21
C ARG A 340 -2.04 18.32 0.92
N LYS A 341 -1.72 17.16 0.37
CA LYS A 341 -2.71 16.08 0.16
C LYS A 341 -3.34 15.63 1.48
N ALA A 342 -2.57 15.50 2.56
CA ALA A 342 -3.11 15.16 3.88
C ALA A 342 -4.07 16.24 4.42
N GLN A 343 -3.79 17.52 4.16
CA GLN A 343 -4.70 18.62 4.49
C GLN A 343 -6.01 18.58 3.69
N GLU A 344 -5.94 18.24 2.40
CA GLU A 344 -7.11 18.06 1.54
C GLU A 344 -7.98 16.90 2.04
N VAL A 345 -7.37 15.72 2.29
CA VAL A 345 -8.05 14.55 2.86
C VAL A 345 -8.69 14.88 4.20
N ARG A 346 -7.96 15.57 5.09
CA ARG A 346 -8.50 16.02 6.39
C ARG A 346 -9.73 16.90 6.23
N SER A 347 -9.73 17.80 5.26
CA SER A 347 -10.85 18.72 5.02
C SER A 347 -12.07 17.97 4.50
N GLN A 348 -11.88 17.03 3.55
CA GLN A 348 -12.94 16.17 3.04
C GLN A 348 -13.55 15.29 4.14
N LEU A 349 -12.70 14.65 4.96
CA LEU A 349 -13.15 13.85 6.09
C LEU A 349 -13.90 14.70 7.14
N MET A 350 -13.43 15.92 7.39
CA MET A 350 -14.13 16.85 8.29
C MET A 350 -15.53 17.20 7.78
N ASP A 351 -15.72 17.36 6.47
CA ASP A 351 -17.03 17.64 5.89
C ASP A 351 -17.96 16.43 5.98
N ILE A 352 -17.46 15.21 5.75
CA ILE A 352 -18.22 13.97 5.99
C ILE A 352 -18.60 13.85 7.46
N MET A 353 -17.69 14.12 8.39
CA MET A 353 -17.98 14.10 9.83
C MET A 353 -19.11 15.07 10.22
N LYS A 354 -19.19 16.24 9.59
CA LYS A 354 -20.31 17.18 9.80
C LYS A 354 -21.64 16.62 9.30
N ILE A 355 -21.63 15.95 8.14
CA ILE A 355 -22.83 15.29 7.57
C ILE A 355 -23.33 14.18 8.50
N VAL A 356 -22.40 13.35 9.00
CA VAL A 356 -22.68 12.26 9.95
C VAL A 356 -22.96 12.78 11.37
N LYS A 357 -22.81 14.09 11.61
CA LYS A 357 -23.01 14.78 12.91
C LYS A 357 -22.10 14.28 14.03
N MET A 358 -20.86 13.94 13.70
CA MET A 358 -19.84 13.57 14.69
C MET A 358 -19.29 14.83 15.39
N PRO A 359 -19.18 14.83 16.73
CA PRO A 359 -18.66 15.97 17.48
C PRO A 359 -17.16 16.14 17.23
N TYR A 360 -16.72 17.37 16.99
CA TYR A 360 -15.30 17.70 16.84
C TYR A 360 -14.72 18.15 18.18
N VAL A 361 -14.13 17.22 18.92
CA VAL A 361 -13.57 17.40 20.26
C VAL A 361 -12.11 16.94 20.31
N SER A 362 -11.29 17.71 21.03
CA SER A 362 -9.90 17.40 21.34
C SER A 362 -9.77 16.78 22.73
N CYS A 363 -8.90 15.79 22.88
CA CYS A 363 -8.59 15.14 24.15
C CYS A 363 -7.56 15.90 25.01
N GLY A 364 -7.08 17.06 24.56
CA GLY A 364 -6.07 17.85 25.27
C GLY A 364 -4.75 17.08 25.42
N THR A 365 -4.30 16.85 26.65
CA THR A 365 -3.04 16.16 26.98
C THR A 365 -3.19 14.66 27.22
N SER A 366 -4.39 14.10 27.10
CA SER A 366 -4.62 12.67 27.33
C SER A 366 -4.25 11.84 26.09
N TRP A 367 -2.95 11.60 25.88
CA TRP A 367 -2.46 10.76 24.78
C TRP A 367 -2.93 9.30 24.88
N ASP A 368 -3.25 8.83 26.09
CA ASP A 368 -3.79 7.49 26.33
C ASP A 368 -5.13 7.28 25.64
N ALA A 369 -5.99 8.29 25.57
CA ALA A 369 -7.25 8.20 24.83
C ALA A 369 -7.01 7.97 23.34
N VAL A 370 -6.01 8.64 22.77
CA VAL A 370 -5.59 8.46 21.37
C VAL A 370 -5.01 7.06 21.16
N ARG A 371 -4.12 6.60 22.06
CA ARG A 371 -3.52 5.25 21.99
C ARG A 371 -4.58 4.15 22.13
N LYS A 372 -5.53 4.30 23.06
CA LYS A 372 -6.67 3.38 23.23
C LYS A 372 -7.56 3.37 21.98
N CYS A 373 -7.78 4.52 21.35
CA CYS A 373 -8.52 4.61 20.09
C CYS A 373 -7.82 3.86 18.95
N ILE A 374 -6.50 4.04 18.79
CA ILE A 374 -5.69 3.30 17.81
C ILE A 374 -5.77 1.79 18.09
N CYS A 375 -5.65 1.40 19.37
CA CYS A 375 -5.80 0.00 19.79
C CYS A 375 -7.15 -0.60 19.38
N SER A 376 -8.25 0.17 19.45
CA SER A 376 -9.59 -0.32 19.07
C SER A 376 -9.73 -0.70 17.59
N ALA A 377 -8.92 -0.10 16.73
CA ALA A 377 -8.87 -0.42 15.30
C ALA A 377 -7.87 -1.54 15.00
N TYR A 378 -6.70 -1.49 15.64
CA TYR A 378 -5.55 -2.32 15.33
C TYR A 378 -5.30 -3.47 16.32
N PHE A 379 -6.23 -3.77 17.23
CA PHE A 379 -6.07 -4.87 18.20
C PHE A 379 -5.76 -6.21 17.54
N HIS A 380 -6.27 -6.46 16.32
CA HIS A 380 -5.98 -7.68 15.57
C HIS A 380 -4.55 -7.75 15.01
N GLN A 381 -3.87 -6.61 14.89
CA GLN A 381 -2.49 -6.42 14.45
C GLN A 381 -1.62 -6.01 15.65
N ALA A 382 -1.67 -6.83 16.70
CA ALA A 382 -0.88 -6.62 17.91
C ALA A 382 0.29 -7.61 18.00
N ALA A 383 1.43 -7.13 18.51
CA ALA A 383 2.63 -7.93 18.70
C ALA A 383 3.20 -7.75 20.11
N ARG A 384 3.90 -8.78 20.61
CA ARG A 384 4.52 -8.81 21.92
C ARG A 384 6.03 -8.97 21.81
N VAL A 385 6.78 -8.28 22.67
CA VAL A 385 8.24 -8.41 22.74
C VAL A 385 8.65 -9.84 23.14
N LYS A 386 9.64 -10.39 22.43
CA LYS A 386 10.29 -11.67 22.77
C LYS A 386 11.79 -11.51 23.07
N GLY A 387 12.42 -10.49 22.50
CA GLY A 387 13.83 -10.14 22.69
C GLY A 387 14.11 -8.71 22.24
N ILE A 388 15.39 -8.34 22.20
CA ILE A 388 15.81 -7.00 21.76
C ILE A 388 15.51 -6.87 20.26
N GLY A 389 14.55 -6.02 19.90
CA GLY A 389 14.15 -5.76 18.50
C GLY A 389 13.30 -6.85 17.84
N ASP A 390 13.00 -7.93 18.57
CA ASP A 390 12.21 -9.06 18.08
C ASP A 390 10.83 -9.09 18.75
N TYR A 391 9.79 -9.05 17.92
CA TYR A 391 8.41 -9.15 18.33
C TYR A 391 7.76 -10.41 17.77
N LEU A 392 6.72 -10.87 18.45
CA LEU A 392 5.88 -11.98 18.05
C LEU A 392 4.46 -11.48 17.84
N ASN A 393 3.91 -11.68 16.65
CA ASN A 393 2.51 -11.39 16.40
C ASN A 393 1.63 -12.27 17.32
N LEU A 394 0.68 -11.65 18.02
CA LEU A 394 -0.14 -12.33 19.01
C LEU A 394 -1.15 -13.31 18.40
N ARG A 395 -1.55 -13.11 17.14
CA ARG A 395 -2.50 -13.96 16.42
C ARG A 395 -1.81 -15.07 15.67
N THR A 396 -0.82 -14.73 14.84
CA THR A 396 -0.18 -15.71 13.94
C THR A 396 1.02 -16.41 14.57
N GLY A 397 1.57 -15.88 15.67
CA GLY A 397 2.82 -16.38 16.25
C GLY A 397 4.04 -16.17 15.34
N MET A 398 3.91 -15.34 14.31
CA MET A 398 5.02 -15.01 13.42
C MET A 398 5.99 -14.04 14.09
N LYS A 399 7.27 -14.21 13.81
CA LYS A 399 8.29 -13.26 14.23
C LYS A 399 8.22 -12.03 13.33
N CYS A 400 8.27 -10.85 13.92
CA CYS A 400 8.26 -9.58 13.22
C CYS A 400 9.30 -8.65 13.84
N HIS A 401 9.88 -7.78 13.03
CA HIS A 401 10.86 -6.80 13.46
C HIS A 401 10.27 -5.38 13.37
N LEU A 402 10.74 -4.48 14.24
CA LEU A 402 10.43 -3.06 14.08
C LEU A 402 11.18 -2.52 12.85
N HIS A 403 10.49 -1.74 12.02
CA HIS A 403 11.16 -1.06 10.94
C HIS A 403 12.17 -0.02 11.50
N PRO A 404 13.39 0.08 10.95
CA PRO A 404 14.43 0.99 11.47
C PRO A 404 14.05 2.47 11.50
N THR A 405 13.01 2.86 10.76
CA THR A 405 12.52 4.25 10.73
C THR A 405 11.50 4.57 11.83
N SER A 406 11.04 3.57 12.58
CA SER A 406 10.10 3.76 13.69
C SER A 406 10.79 4.56 14.81
N ALA A 407 10.06 5.45 15.46
CA ALA A 407 10.52 6.16 16.65
C ALA A 407 10.85 5.18 17.79
N LEU A 408 10.18 4.02 17.82
CA LEU A 408 10.40 2.96 18.81
C LEU A 408 11.71 2.19 18.60
N TYR A 409 12.35 2.35 17.44
CA TYR A 409 13.59 1.68 17.12
C TYR A 409 14.79 2.38 17.79
N GLY A 410 15.55 1.65 18.62
CA GLY A 410 16.78 2.17 19.23
C GLY A 410 16.62 2.89 20.57
N MET A 411 15.41 2.94 21.14
CA MET A 411 15.22 3.46 22.51
C MET A 411 15.50 2.40 23.58
N GLY A 412 16.00 2.85 24.74
CA GLY A 412 16.35 1.99 25.88
C GLY A 412 15.16 1.33 26.58
N SER A 413 13.93 1.79 26.35
CA SER A 413 12.69 1.20 26.87
C SER A 413 11.88 0.58 25.74
N ILE A 414 11.92 -0.75 25.62
CA ILE A 414 11.16 -1.50 24.63
C ILE A 414 9.78 -1.82 25.24
N PRO A 415 8.66 -1.36 24.66
CA PRO A 415 7.34 -1.67 25.20
C PRO A 415 7.00 -3.15 25.04
N ASP A 416 6.31 -3.71 26.04
CA ASP A 416 5.95 -5.13 26.05
C ASP A 416 4.97 -5.51 24.94
N TYR A 417 4.01 -4.61 24.67
CA TYR A 417 2.93 -4.79 23.71
C TYR A 417 2.84 -3.58 22.78
N ILE A 418 2.68 -3.87 21.50
CA ILE A 418 2.57 -2.87 20.45
C ILE A 418 1.44 -3.23 19.49
N VAL A 419 0.86 -2.21 18.86
CA VAL A 419 0.03 -2.34 17.66
C VAL A 419 0.74 -1.67 16.49
N TYR A 420 0.57 -2.22 15.29
CA TYR A 420 1.17 -1.71 14.07
C TYR A 420 0.08 -1.44 13.01
N HIS A 421 0.34 -0.50 12.11
CA HIS A 421 -0.57 -0.16 11.01
C HIS A 421 -0.45 -1.13 9.84
N GLU A 422 0.79 -1.40 9.42
CA GLU A 422 1.10 -2.24 8.26
C GLU A 422 2.26 -3.18 8.58
N LEU A 423 2.22 -4.37 7.99
CA LEU A 423 3.31 -5.32 7.97
C LEU A 423 3.80 -5.43 6.53
N VAL A 424 5.08 -5.18 6.31
CA VAL A 424 5.69 -5.21 4.98
C VAL A 424 6.78 -6.28 4.95
N LEU A 425 6.70 -7.16 3.95
CA LEU A 425 7.75 -8.13 3.67
C LEU A 425 8.74 -7.55 2.66
N THR A 426 9.99 -7.35 3.10
CA THR A 426 11.13 -7.06 2.21
C THR A 426 12.15 -8.21 2.31
N SER A 427 13.25 -8.01 3.03
CA SER A 427 14.18 -9.07 3.42
C SER A 427 13.74 -9.80 4.68
N LYS A 428 13.01 -9.09 5.56
CA LYS A 428 12.38 -9.57 6.78
C LYS A 428 10.99 -8.96 6.90
N GLU A 429 10.18 -9.49 7.80
CA GLU A 429 8.87 -8.96 8.14
C GLU A 429 9.03 -7.73 9.04
N TYR A 430 8.83 -6.54 8.48
CA TYR A 430 8.93 -5.27 9.20
C TYR A 430 7.56 -4.68 9.51
N MET A 431 7.35 -4.31 10.77
CA MET A 431 6.17 -3.56 11.22
C MET A 431 6.41 -2.06 11.00
N GLN A 432 5.46 -1.39 10.35
CA GLN A 432 5.48 0.05 10.09
C GLN A 432 4.39 0.77 10.88
N CYS A 433 4.70 2.01 11.27
CA CYS A 433 3.88 2.88 12.12
C CYS A 433 3.37 2.16 13.37
N VAL A 434 4.20 2.13 14.41
CA VAL A 434 3.95 1.35 15.63
C VAL A 434 3.54 2.25 16.80
N THR A 435 2.66 1.75 17.66
CA THR A 435 2.24 2.42 18.90
C THR A 435 2.32 1.46 20.07
N ALA A 436 2.92 1.91 21.19
CA ALA A 436 2.92 1.18 22.45
C ALA A 436 1.50 1.16 23.05
N VAL A 437 1.04 0.00 23.50
CA VAL A 437 -0.31 -0.17 24.06
C VAL A 437 -0.28 -0.93 25.38
N ASP A 438 -1.25 -0.63 26.24
CA ASP A 438 -1.48 -1.38 27.47
C ASP A 438 -2.17 -2.73 27.15
N PRO A 439 -1.69 -3.87 27.70
CA PRO A 439 -2.35 -5.17 27.56
C PRO A 439 -3.81 -5.18 28.03
N TYR A 440 -4.21 -4.36 29.01
CA TYR A 440 -5.60 -4.29 29.47
C TYR A 440 -6.53 -3.75 28.38
N TRP A 441 -6.05 -2.78 27.58
CA TRP A 441 -6.84 -2.24 26.47
C TRP A 441 -7.06 -3.27 25.37
N LEU A 442 -6.07 -4.13 25.10
CA LEU A 442 -6.22 -5.23 24.13
C LEU A 442 -7.32 -6.21 24.58
N ALA A 443 -7.36 -6.55 25.86
CA ALA A 443 -8.39 -7.43 26.42
C ALA A 443 -9.78 -6.78 26.45
N GLU A 444 -9.87 -5.49 26.77
CA GLU A 444 -11.14 -4.76 26.79
C GLU A 444 -11.73 -4.58 25.39
N LEU A 445 -10.91 -4.20 24.40
CA LEU A 445 -11.36 -3.85 23.05
C LEU A 445 -11.45 -5.05 22.12
N GLY A 446 -10.76 -6.14 22.44
CA GLY A 446 -10.75 -7.38 21.68
C GLY A 446 -10.98 -8.62 22.54
N PRO A 447 -12.10 -8.72 23.29
CA PRO A 447 -12.35 -9.83 24.21
C PRO A 447 -12.40 -11.20 23.51
N MET A 448 -12.83 -11.23 22.24
CA MET A 448 -12.82 -12.45 21.43
C MET A 448 -11.42 -13.01 21.16
N PHE A 449 -10.38 -12.18 21.24
CA PHE A 449 -8.99 -12.54 20.93
C PHE A 449 -8.12 -12.63 22.18
N TYR A 450 -8.39 -11.77 23.16
CA TYR A 450 -7.51 -11.52 24.28
C TYR A 450 -8.25 -11.73 25.59
N SER A 451 -7.74 -12.66 26.40
CA SER A 451 -8.15 -12.85 27.78
C SER A 451 -7.01 -12.43 28.69
N VAL A 452 -7.26 -11.55 29.68
CA VAL A 452 -6.26 -11.27 30.72
C VAL A 452 -6.06 -12.54 31.54
N LYS A 453 -4.83 -13.03 31.62
CA LYS A 453 -4.49 -14.08 32.57
C LYS A 453 -4.32 -13.45 33.94
N GLU A 454 -5.39 -13.43 34.73
CA GLU A 454 -5.30 -13.12 36.15
C GLU A 454 -4.55 -14.26 36.87
N ALA A 455 -3.53 -13.90 37.65
CA ALA A 455 -2.79 -14.86 38.46
C ALA A 455 -3.69 -15.40 39.58
N GLY A 456 -4.38 -16.52 39.33
CA GLY A 456 -5.26 -17.16 40.30
C GLY A 456 -6.36 -18.07 39.72
N TRP A 457 -6.71 -17.91 38.44
CA TRP A 457 -7.76 -18.74 37.82
C TRP A 457 -7.26 -20.16 37.53
N THR A 458 -8.02 -21.16 37.96
CA THR A 458 -7.74 -22.55 37.61
C THR A 458 -8.11 -22.84 36.15
N HIS A 459 -7.43 -23.81 35.54
CA HIS A 459 -7.65 -24.22 34.14
C HIS A 459 -9.12 -24.62 33.83
N LYS A 460 -9.90 -24.92 34.88
CA LYS A 460 -11.31 -25.34 34.81
C LYS A 460 -12.27 -24.14 34.76
N GLU A 461 -11.99 -23.08 35.52
CA GLU A 461 -12.77 -21.83 35.55
C GLU A 461 -12.66 -21.09 34.22
N ARG A 462 -11.45 -21.06 33.63
CA ARG A 462 -11.21 -20.52 32.29
C ARG A 462 -12.05 -21.22 31.23
N ARG A 463 -12.05 -22.56 31.22
CA ARG A 463 -12.85 -23.35 30.28
C ARG A 463 -14.36 -23.15 30.47
N GLN A 464 -14.81 -22.82 31.67
CA GLN A 464 -16.21 -22.49 31.93
C GLN A 464 -16.59 -21.10 31.43
N HIS A 465 -15.69 -20.11 31.55
CA HIS A 465 -15.90 -18.77 30.99
C HIS A 465 -15.95 -18.82 29.46
N ASP A 466 -14.95 -19.43 28.82
CA ASP A 466 -14.90 -19.58 27.35
C ASP A 466 -16.13 -20.34 26.83
N LYS A 467 -16.60 -21.36 27.55
CA LYS A 467 -17.85 -22.08 27.21
C LYS A 467 -19.10 -21.23 27.36
N LYS A 468 -19.14 -20.28 28.30
CA LYS A 468 -20.29 -19.37 28.46
C LYS A 468 -20.33 -18.35 27.33
N GLU A 469 -19.20 -17.77 26.96
CA GLU A 469 -19.11 -16.85 25.81
C GLU A 469 -19.45 -17.56 24.50
N TYR A 470 -18.90 -18.75 24.27
CA TYR A 470 -19.22 -19.55 23.08
C TYR A 470 -20.73 -19.84 22.99
N LYS A 471 -21.37 -20.24 24.10
CA LYS A 471 -22.82 -20.44 24.15
C LYS A 471 -23.60 -19.15 23.91
N SER A 472 -23.14 -18.01 24.43
CA SER A 472 -23.78 -16.71 24.18
C SER A 472 -23.73 -16.35 22.70
N MET A 473 -22.57 -16.52 22.05
CA MET A 473 -22.42 -16.30 20.60
C MET A 473 -23.28 -17.27 19.78
N GLU A 474 -23.35 -18.54 20.17
CA GLU A 474 -24.20 -19.55 19.51
C GLU A 474 -25.69 -19.22 19.64
N GLU A 475 -26.13 -18.74 20.81
CA GLU A 475 -27.50 -18.27 21.02
C GLU A 475 -27.82 -17.01 20.20
N GLU A 476 -26.89 -16.06 20.11
CA GLU A 476 -27.04 -14.87 19.26
C GLU A 476 -27.13 -15.24 17.78
N LEU A 477 -26.26 -16.13 17.30
CA LEU A 477 -26.30 -16.64 15.93
C LEU A 477 -27.63 -17.34 15.64
N ARG A 478 -28.13 -18.16 16.58
CA ARG A 478 -29.42 -18.84 16.41
C ARG A 478 -30.57 -17.84 16.32
N ARG A 479 -30.60 -16.84 17.20
CA ARG A 479 -31.61 -15.77 17.18
C ARG A 479 -31.54 -14.93 15.91
N ALA A 480 -30.34 -14.62 15.42
CA ALA A 480 -30.15 -13.87 14.19
C ALA A 480 -30.58 -14.69 12.95
N THR A 481 -30.26 -15.98 12.94
CA THR A 481 -30.70 -16.91 11.87
C THR A 481 -32.22 -17.07 11.86
N GLU A 482 -32.85 -17.21 13.03
CA GLU A 482 -34.32 -17.28 13.18
C GLU A 482 -35.01 -15.97 12.73
N ARG A 483 -34.37 -14.81 12.94
CA ARG A 483 -34.87 -13.53 12.40
C ARG A 483 -34.76 -13.49 10.87
N GLN A 484 -33.61 -13.86 10.32
CA GLN A 484 -33.42 -13.90 8.86
C GLN A 484 -34.36 -14.89 8.17
N SER A 485 -34.65 -16.05 8.78
CA SER A 485 -35.60 -17.01 8.19
C SER A 485 -37.00 -16.43 8.14
N ARG A 486 -37.45 -15.75 9.22
CA ARG A 486 -38.73 -15.04 9.25
C ARG A 486 -38.79 -13.91 8.23
N GLU A 487 -37.74 -13.11 8.12
CA GLU A 487 -37.67 -12.03 7.11
C GLU A 487 -37.68 -12.57 5.67
N ARG A 488 -37.06 -13.74 5.42
CA ARG A 488 -37.14 -14.42 4.12
C ARG A 488 -38.55 -14.94 3.84
N GLU A 489 -39.20 -15.53 4.84
CA GLU A 489 -40.59 -15.98 4.73
C GLU A 489 -41.54 -14.81 4.45
N GLU A 490 -41.40 -13.70 5.18
CA GLU A 490 -42.16 -12.46 4.99
C GLU A 490 -41.88 -11.82 3.63
N ALA A 491 -40.63 -11.76 3.16
CA ALA A 491 -40.28 -11.23 1.85
C ALA A 491 -40.82 -12.09 0.69
N SER A 492 -40.93 -13.41 0.88
CA SER A 492 -41.57 -14.31 -0.09
C SER A 492 -43.10 -14.26 -0.07
N ALA A 493 -43.68 -13.72 1.01
CA ALA A 493 -45.13 -13.57 1.19
C ALA A 493 -45.69 -12.23 0.64
N VAL A 494 -44.84 -11.28 0.21
CA VAL A 494 -45.29 -10.03 -0.44
C VAL A 494 -45.65 -10.32 -1.91
N PRO A 495 -46.93 -10.19 -2.32
CA PRO A 495 -47.30 -10.38 -3.72
C PRO A 495 -46.76 -9.21 -4.56
N THR A 496 -46.13 -9.52 -5.68
CA THR A 496 -45.71 -8.51 -6.68
C THR A 496 -46.95 -7.72 -7.14
N PRO A 497 -46.94 -6.37 -7.09
CA PRO A 497 -48.03 -5.59 -7.66
C PRO A 497 -48.03 -5.80 -9.19
N ARG A 498 -49.20 -6.16 -9.73
CA ARG A 498 -49.44 -6.31 -11.18
C ARG A 498 -49.37 -4.98 -11.93
#